data_AF-A0A2D9CDT4-F1
#
_entry.id   AF-A0A2D9CDT4-F1
#
_cell.length_a   1.000
_cell.length_b   1.000
_cell.length_c   1.000
_cell.angle_alpha   90.00
_cell.angle_beta   90.00
_cell.angle_gamma   90.00
#
_symmetry.space_group_name_H-M   'P 1'
#
loop_
_entity.id
_entity.type
_entity.pdbx_description
1 polymer ?
#
loop_
_entity_poly.entity_id
_entity_poly.type
_entity_poly.pdbx_seq_one_letter_code
_entity_poly.pdbx_strand_id
1 'polypeptide(L)' 'MALSKTQTKRLGGILTLMFGDDIPSDLLTTLITDGYIKVNGQKYDLTEKGLDEKNRLCTLAGLNIMYSSEKKETLK' A
#
# COMPACT_ATOMS: atom_id res chain seq x y z
N MET A 1 3.36 -18.86 9.03
CA MET A 1 4.24 -18.43 7.91
C MET A 1 4.45 -16.94 8.07
N ALA A 2 5.69 -16.48 8.26
CA ALA A 2 5.97 -15.05 8.42
C ALA A 2 6.20 -14.40 7.05
N LEU A 3 5.76 -13.15 6.87
CA LEU A 3 6.09 -12.36 5.69
C LEU A 3 7.61 -12.26 5.53
N SER A 4 8.09 -12.33 4.29
CA SER A 4 9.49 -12.01 3.98
C SER A 4 9.79 -10.53 4.30
N LYS A 5 11.07 -10.21 4.56
CA LYS A 5 11.52 -8.82 4.82
C LYS A 5 11.07 -7.86 3.72
N THR A 6 11.11 -8.31 2.46
CA THR A 6 10.68 -7.52 1.30
C THR A 6 9.17 -7.27 1.29
N GLN A 7 8.38 -8.29 1.64
CA GLN A 7 6.93 -8.17 1.73
C GLN A 7 6.50 -7.24 2.87
N THR A 8 7.17 -7.33 4.02
CA THR A 8 6.90 -6.46 5.17
C THR A 8 7.21 -5.00 4.83
N LYS A 9 8.34 -4.74 4.15
CA LYS A 9 8.69 -3.41 3.66
C LYS A 9 7.67 -2.86 2.66
N ARG A 10 7.23 -3.68 1.69
CA ARG A 10 6.21 -3.28 0.69
C ARG A 10 4.89 -2.93 1.35
N LEU A 11 4.40 -3.80 2.24
CA LEU A 11 3.17 -3.55 3.00
C LEU A 11 3.28 -2.27 3.82
N GLY A 12 4.38 -2.10 4.55
CA GLY A 12 4.66 -0.90 5.33
C GLY A 12 4.62 0.37 4.49
N GLY A 13 5.33 0.41 3.35
CA GLY A 13 5.36 1.58 2.49
C GLY A 13 4.00 1.90 1.84
N ILE A 14 3.23 0.88 1.42
CA ILE A 14 1.86 1.10 0.91
C ILE A 14 0.95 1.65 2.02
N LEU A 15 1.06 1.14 3.25
CA LEU A 15 0.28 1.66 4.38
C LEU A 15 0.68 3.09 4.74
N THR A 16 1.98 3.39 4.81
CA THR A 16 2.47 4.75 5.08
C THR A 16 1.94 5.76 4.05
N LEU A 17 1.92 5.37 2.76
CA LEU A 17 1.27 6.16 1.70
C LEU A 17 -0.21 6.43 2.00
N MET A 18 -0.94 5.39 2.43
CA MET A 18 -2.35 5.48 2.76
C MET A 18 -2.63 6.40 3.95
N PHE A 19 -1.71 6.45 4.92
CA PHE A 19 -1.81 7.35 6.07
C PHE A 19 -1.34 8.78 5.75
N GLY A 20 -0.76 9.01 4.57
CA GLY A 20 -0.22 10.31 4.19
C GLY A 20 1.07 10.68 4.92
N ASP A 21 1.75 9.68 5.48
CA ASP A 21 3.03 9.85 6.17
C ASP A 21 4.20 9.83 5.17
N ASP A 22 5.35 10.31 5.62
CA ASP A 22 6.56 10.40 4.81
C ASP A 22 7.16 9.00 4.59
N ILE A 23 7.31 8.58 3.33
CA ILE A 23 7.86 7.28 2.98
C ILE A 23 9.35 7.46 2.66
N PRO A 24 10.25 6.65 3.26
CA PRO A 24 11.67 6.71 2.93
C PRO A 24 11.90 6.50 1.44
N SER A 25 12.76 7.33 0.84
CA SER A 25 12.95 7.48 -0.61
C SER A 25 13.32 6.16 -1.31
N ASP A 26 14.09 5.30 -0.64
CA ASP A 26 14.49 3.97 -1.12
C ASP A 26 13.27 3.05 -1.34
N LEU A 27 12.34 3.07 -0.39
CA LEU A 27 11.09 2.30 -0.43
C LEU A 27 10.14 2.88 -1.48
N LEU A 28 10.04 4.21 -1.54
CA LEU A 28 9.21 4.92 -2.50
C LEU A 28 9.64 4.61 -3.94
N THR A 29 10.95 4.64 -4.20
CA THR A 29 11.53 4.28 -5.51
C THR A 29 11.18 2.84 -5.88
N THR A 30 11.35 1.90 -4.95
CA THR A 30 11.02 0.48 -5.16
C THR A 30 9.54 0.29 -5.49
N LEU A 31 8.64 0.94 -4.75
CA LEU A 31 7.20 0.84 -4.95
C LEU A 31 6.74 1.46 -6.28
N ILE A 32 7.39 2.54 -6.73
CA ILE A 32 7.16 3.14 -8.05
C ILE A 32 7.68 2.19 -9.15
N THR A 33 8.89 1.65 -8.99
CA THR A 33 9.48 0.71 -9.97
C THR A 33 8.65 -0.57 -10.13
N ASP A 34 8.14 -1.11 -9.04
CA ASP A 34 7.24 -2.27 -9.05
C ASP A 34 5.82 -1.94 -9.60
N GLY A 35 5.49 -0.65 -9.72
CA GLY A 35 4.21 -0.16 -10.24
C GLY A 35 3.05 -0.18 -9.24
N TYR A 36 3.34 -0.25 -7.94
CA TYR A 36 2.34 -0.18 -6.87
C TYR A 36 1.87 1.25 -6.58
N ILE A 37 2.75 2.22 -6.84
CA ILE A 37 2.49 3.66 -6.66
C ILE A 37 2.71 4.34 -8.00
N LYS A 38 1.86 5.31 -8.31
CA LYS A 38 2.00 6.21 -9.45
C LYS A 38 2.26 7.62 -8.96
N VAL A 39 3.28 8.25 -9.53
CA VAL A 39 3.56 9.67 -9.27
C VAL A 39 2.63 10.50 -10.17
N ASN A 40 1.78 11.30 -9.56
CA ASN A 40 0.88 12.23 -10.23
C ASN A 40 1.27 13.67 -9.86
N GLY A 41 2.31 14.18 -10.52
CA GLY A 41 2.91 15.48 -10.21
C GLY A 41 3.60 15.47 -8.85
N GLN A 42 3.06 16.22 -7.89
CA GLN A 42 3.54 16.30 -6.51
C GLN A 42 2.88 15.29 -5.57
N LYS A 43 1.90 14.52 -6.04
CA LYS A 43 1.18 13.53 -5.23
C LYS A 43 1.55 12.12 -5.64
N TYR A 44 1.49 11.21 -4.67
CA TYR A 44 1.63 9.79 -4.88
C TYR A 44 0.26 9.14 -4.78
N ASP A 45 -0.18 8.52 -5.87
CA ASP A 45 -1.44 7.77 -5.94
C ASP A 45 -1.16 6.28 -5.90
N LEU A 46 -2.00 5.53 -5.19
CA LEU A 46 -1.94 4.08 -5.18
C LEU A 46 -2.56 3.52 -6.47
N THR A 47 -1.89 2.59 -7.13
CA THR A 47 -2.45 1.91 -8.30
C THR A 47 -3.34 0.74 -7.88
N GLU A 48 -4.17 0.23 -8.79
CA GLU A 48 -4.95 -1.00 -8.58
C GLU A 48 -4.05 -2.19 -8.18
N LYS A 49 -2.84 -2.26 -8.77
CA LYS A 49 -1.83 -3.26 -8.44
C LYS A 49 -1.30 -3.11 -7.01
N GLY A 50 -1.08 -1.88 -6.55
CA GLY A 50 -0.71 -1.60 -5.15
C GLY A 50 -1.79 -2.00 -4.16
N LEU A 51 -3.05 -1.83 -4.55
CA LEU A 51 -4.21 -2.18 -3.75
C LEU A 51 -4.39 -3.72 -3.65
N ASP A 52 -4.22 -4.44 -4.75
CA ASP A 52 -4.22 -5.91 -4.77
C ASP A 52 -3.08 -6.50 -3.93
N GLU A 53 -1.86 -5.99 -4.09
CA GLU A 53 -0.72 -6.43 -3.29
C GLU A 53 -0.91 -6.12 -1.81
N LYS A 54 -1.46 -4.95 -1.45
CA LYS A 54 -1.84 -4.63 -0.06
C LYS A 54 -2.78 -5.70 0.50
N ASN A 55 -3.84 -6.03 -0.22
CA ASN A 55 -4.86 -7.00 0.22
C ASN A 55 -4.27 -8.40 0.39
N ARG A 56 -3.44 -8.83 -0.57
CA ARG A 56 -2.73 -10.11 -0.48
C ARG A 56 -1.76 -10.16 0.70
N LEU A 57 -0.95 -9.12 0.90
CA LEU A 57 0.02 -9.04 2.00
C LEU A 57 -0.65 -8.92 3.36
N CYS A 58 -1.76 -8.17 3.47
CA CYS A 58 -2.59 -8.11 4.68
C CYS A 58 -3.15 -9.49 5.04
N THR A 59 -3.71 -10.21 4.06
CA THR A 59 -4.24 -11.56 4.25
C THR A 59 -3.14 -12.52 4.71
N LEU A 60 -1.95 -12.46 4.10
CA LEU A 60 -0.79 -13.27 4.51
C LEU A 60 -0.27 -12.91 5.91
N ALA A 61 -0.38 -11.65 6.30
CA ALA A 61 0.00 -11.17 7.64
C ALA A 61 -1.07 -11.46 8.70
N GLY A 62 -2.25 -11.94 8.32
CA GLY A 62 -3.40 -12.08 9.22
C GLY A 62 -3.95 -10.72 9.69
N LEU A 63 -3.66 -9.65 8.96
CA LEU A 63 -4.11 -8.29 9.25
C LEU A 63 -5.34 -7.98 8.38
N ASN A 64 -6.39 -7.44 8.99
CA ASN A 64 -7.57 -6.98 8.25
C ASN A 64 -7.57 -5.45 8.11
N ILE A 65 -6.64 -4.92 7.31
CA ILE A 65 -6.52 -3.46 7.10
C ILE A 65 -7.43 -3.06 5.93
N MET A 66 -8.65 -2.64 6.26
CA MET A 66 -9.58 -2.04 5.31
C MET A 66 -9.15 -0.60 5.05
N TYR A 67 -8.85 -0.26 3.79
CA TYR A 67 -8.58 1.12 3.43
C TYR A 67 -9.90 1.90 3.42
N SER A 68 -9.92 3.15 3.89
CA SER A 68 -11.16 3.94 3.94
C SER A 68 -11.80 4.18 2.56
N SER A 69 -11.09 4.05 1.43
CA SER A 69 -11.74 4.03 0.11
C SER A 69 -12.44 2.70 -0.23
N GLU A 70 -12.23 1.63 0.54
CA GLU A 70 -13.02 0.40 0.50
C GLU A 70 -14.24 0.47 1.43
N LYS A 71 -14.38 1.53 2.25
CA LYS A 71 -15.72 1.89 2.72
C LYS A 71 -16.49 2.31 1.48
N LYS A 72 -17.16 1.33 0.85
CA LYS A 72 -18.49 1.57 0.32
C LYS A 72 -19.19 2.37 1.40
N GLU A 73 -19.41 3.64 1.09
CA GLU A 73 -20.40 4.48 1.75
C GLU A 73 -21.58 3.55 2.02
N THR A 74 -21.73 3.14 3.27
CA THR A 74 -22.97 2.52 3.74
C THR A 74 -23.92 3.70 3.87
N LEU A 75 -24.28 4.29 2.72
CA LEU A 75 -25.22 5.37 2.60
C LEU A 75 -26.52 4.75 2.08
N LYS A 76 -27.20 4.06 2.99
CA LYS A 76 -28.66 4.01 3.20
C LYS A 76 -29.05 2.75 3.97
#